data_AF-A0A0S8BXG1-F1
#
_entry.id   AF-A0A0S8BXG1-F1
#
_cell.length_a   1.000
_cell.length_b   1.000
_cell.length_c   1.000
_cell.angle_alpha   90.00
_cell.angle_beta   90.00
_cell.angle_gamma   90.00
#
_symmetry.space_group_name_H-M   'P 1'
#
loop_
_entity.id
_entity.type
_entity.pdbx_description
1 polymer ?
#
loop_
_entity_poly.entity_id
_entity_poly.type
_entity_poly.pdbx_seq_one_letter_code
_entity_poly.pdbx_strand_id
1 'polypeptide(L)'
;MRELGIVVAITALMCLLSGIWFTPWETLYETGIWVTVAGFIVGLPTGLLYHLRLYQVLSPRGELPPGWYWQPLRFNALLGKDERAGVMAWCYIGGLGFVIICIGLVMMGAGVSMAVIRGV
;
A
#
# COMPACT_ATOMS: atom_id res chain seq x y z
N MET A 1 -24.54 -17.70 10.15
CA MET A 1 -23.53 -17.65 9.05
C MET A 1 -22.46 -16.60 9.34
N ARG A 2 -22.84 -15.42 9.83
CA ARG A 2 -21.92 -14.33 10.17
C ARG A 2 -21.05 -14.66 11.39
N GLU A 3 -21.57 -15.42 12.36
CA GLU A 3 -20.85 -15.87 13.55
C GLU A 3 -19.72 -16.85 13.20
N LEU A 4 -20.01 -17.81 12.32
CA LEU A 4 -19.01 -18.77 11.82
C LEU A 4 -17.88 -18.06 11.06
N GLY A 5 -18.20 -17.06 10.24
CA GLY A 5 -17.19 -16.25 9.56
C GLY A 5 -16.28 -15.49 10.52
N ILE A 6 -16.83 -14.95 11.62
CA ILE A 6 -16.05 -14.26 12.66
C ILE A 6 -15.12 -15.24 13.37
N VAL A 7 -15.62 -16.42 13.75
CA VAL A 7 -14.81 -17.45 14.43
C VAL A 7 -13.65 -17.90 13.53
N VAL A 8 -13.92 -18.22 12.25
CA VAL A 8 -12.88 -18.61 11.29
C VAL A 8 -11.84 -17.50 11.11
N ALA A 9 -12.27 -16.24 11.02
CA ALA A 9 -11.35 -15.11 10.88
C ALA A 9 -10.45 -14.92 12.11
N ILE A 10 -11.01 -15.04 13.32
CA ILE A 10 -10.25 -14.95 14.57
C ILE A 10 -9.25 -16.10 14.66
N THR A 11 -9.68 -17.34 14.39
CA THR A 11 -8.77 -18.50 14.42
C THR A 11 -7.64 -18.35 13.40
N ALA A 12 -7.93 -17.91 12.18
CA ALA A 12 -6.91 -17.65 11.16
C ALA A 12 -5.92 -16.56 11.60
N LEU A 13 -6.41 -15.47 12.20
CA LEU A 13 -5.55 -14.41 12.75
C LEU A 13 -4.65 -14.94 13.87
N MET A 14 -5.19 -15.72 14.80
CA MET A 14 -4.40 -16.31 15.89
C MET A 14 -3.34 -17.28 15.37
N CYS A 15 -3.65 -18.08 14.34
CA CYS A 15 -2.68 -18.93 13.67
C CYS A 15 -1.56 -18.13 13.00
N LEU A 16 -1.90 -17.03 12.32
CA LEU A 16 -0.91 -16.13 11.70
C LEU A 16 0.02 -15.52 12.76
N LEU A 17 -0.53 -15.00 13.85
CA LEU A 17 0.25 -14.43 14.96
C LEU A 17 1.14 -15.48 15.64
N SER A 18 0.65 -16.70 15.78
CA SER A 18 1.43 -17.83 16.32
C SER A 18 2.58 -18.19 15.38
N GLY A 19 2.34 -18.25 14.07
CA GLY A 19 3.36 -18.52 13.06
C GLY A 19 4.49 -17.49 13.09
N ILE A 20 4.16 -16.20 13.26
CA ILE A 20 5.14 -15.13 13.42
C ILE A 20 6.04 -15.39 14.64
N TRP A 21 5.48 -15.84 15.76
CA TRP A 21 6.26 -16.17 16.96
C TRP A 21 7.18 -17.38 16.76
N PHE A 22 6.79 -18.39 15.99
CA PHE A 22 7.69 -19.54 15.73
C PHE A 22 8.72 -19.28 14.63
N THR A 23 8.60 -18.17 13.91
CA THR A 23 9.52 -17.82 12.82
C THR A 23 10.79 -17.17 13.39
N PRO A 24 11.99 -17.49 12.86
CA PRO A 24 13.22 -16.75 13.17
C PRO A 24 13.07 -15.27 12.85
N TRP A 25 13.67 -14.41 13.67
CA TRP A 25 13.52 -12.96 13.51
C TRP A 25 14.20 -12.47 12.22
N GLU A 26 15.27 -13.16 11.80
CA GLU A 26 16.02 -12.92 10.57
C GLU A 26 15.11 -13.11 9.36
N THR A 27 14.39 -14.23 9.30
CA THR A 27 13.47 -14.54 8.21
C THR A 27 12.32 -13.54 8.15
N LEU A 28 11.78 -13.13 9.31
CA LEU A 28 10.70 -12.14 9.35
C LEU A 28 11.18 -10.76 8.86
N TYR A 29 12.40 -10.37 9.26
CA TYR A 29 13.02 -9.12 8.85
C TYR A 29 13.34 -9.11 7.35
N GLU A 30 13.98 -10.16 6.82
CA GLU A 30 14.27 -10.30 5.39
C GLU A 30 13.00 -10.31 4.55
N THR A 31 11.97 -11.05 4.98
CA THR A 31 10.67 -11.06 4.29
C THR A 31 10.04 -9.67 4.31
N GLY A 32 10.13 -8.95 5.43
CA GLY A 32 9.68 -7.56 5.53
C GLY A 32 10.39 -6.62 4.55
N ILE A 33 11.71 -6.80 4.34
CA ILE A 33 12.47 -6.08 3.31
C ILE A 33 11.91 -6.37 1.92
N TRP A 34 11.77 -7.64 1.55
CA TRP A 34 11.26 -8.03 0.23
C TRP A 34 9.85 -7.51 -0.04
N VAL A 35 8.96 -7.59 0.95
CA VAL A 35 7.60 -7.04 0.87
C VAL A 35 7.63 -5.52 0.68
N THR A 36 8.48 -4.83 1.44
CA THR A 36 8.66 -3.37 1.32
C THR A 36 9.17 -2.98 -0.06
N VAL A 37 10.19 -3.68 -0.57
CA VAL A 37 10.77 -3.44 -1.90
C VAL A 37 9.73 -3.72 -2.99
N ALA A 38 8.98 -4.81 -2.90
CA ALA A 38 7.89 -5.10 -3.84
C ALA A 38 6.82 -4.00 -3.81
N GLY A 39 6.45 -3.53 -2.61
CA GLY A 39 5.53 -2.41 -2.44
C GLY A 39 6.05 -1.11 -3.05
N PHE A 40 7.36 -0.84 -2.97
CA PHE A 40 7.99 0.30 -3.64
C PHE A 40 7.97 0.15 -5.16
N ILE A 41 8.35 -1.02 -5.69
CA ILE A 41 8.36 -1.31 -7.12
C ILE A 41 6.96 -1.17 -7.73
N VAL A 42 5.90 -1.46 -6.97
CA VAL A 42 4.52 -1.28 -7.47
C VAL A 42 4.01 0.13 -7.19
N GLY A 43 4.14 0.62 -5.95
CA GLY A 43 3.54 1.88 -5.49
C GLY A 43 4.14 3.14 -6.10
N LEU A 44 5.47 3.18 -6.27
CA LEU A 44 6.14 4.36 -6.83
C LEU A 44 5.77 4.60 -8.31
N PRO A 45 5.91 3.62 -9.22
CA PRO A 45 5.57 3.85 -10.62
C PRO A 45 4.07 4.01 -10.84
N THR A 46 3.22 3.37 -10.05
CA THR A 46 1.75 3.56 -10.16
C THR A 46 1.32 4.94 -9.68
N GLY A 47 1.94 5.47 -8.62
CA GLY A 47 1.79 6.87 -8.22
C GLY A 47 2.23 7.85 -9.31
N LEU A 48 3.38 7.58 -9.97
CA LEU A 48 3.84 8.38 -11.11
C LEU A 48 2.90 8.29 -12.31
N LEU A 49 2.41 7.10 -12.64
CA LEU A 49 1.43 6.87 -13.71
C LEU A 49 0.13 7.64 -13.46
N TYR A 50 -0.34 7.67 -12.20
CA TYR A 50 -1.49 8.48 -11.82
C TYR A 50 -1.24 9.98 -12.08
N HIS A 51 -0.09 10.52 -11.68
CA HIS A 51 0.27 11.90 -11.96
C HIS A 51 0.36 12.20 -13.46
N LEU A 52 0.97 11.31 -14.24
CA LEU A 52 1.08 11.45 -15.70
C LEU A 52 -0.29 11.41 -16.39
N ARG A 53 -1.20 10.52 -15.96
CA ARG A 53 -2.56 10.44 -16.50
C ARG A 53 -3.39 11.67 -16.13
N LEU A 54 -3.24 12.16 -14.91
CA LEU A 54 -3.89 13.41 -14.47
C LEU A 54 -3.41 14.59 -15.32
N TYR A 55 -2.10 14.67 -15.60
CA TYR A 55 -1.52 15.66 -16.50
C TYR A 55 -2.04 15.52 -17.94
N GLN A 56 -2.08 14.31 -18.49
CA GLN A 56 -2.55 14.06 -19.85
C GLN A 56 -4.01 14.45 -20.07
N VAL A 57 -4.86 14.31 -19.07
CA VAL A 57 -6.30 14.62 -19.20
C VAL A 57 -6.56 16.13 -19.01
N LEU A 58 -5.89 16.77 -18.06
CA LEU A 58 -6.14 18.18 -17.73
C LEU A 58 -5.29 19.18 -18.54
N SER A 59 -4.14 18.76 -19.09
CA SER A 59 -3.25 19.63 -19.89
C SER A 59 -3.87 20.10 -21.19
N PRO A 60 -4.52 19.24 -21.99
CA PRO A 60 -5.23 19.67 -23.20
C PRO A 60 -6.38 20.64 -22.93
N ARG A 61 -6.95 20.64 -21.71
CA ARG A 61 -8.07 21.50 -21.31
C ARG A 61 -7.63 22.86 -20.75
N GLY A 62 -6.34 23.06 -20.51
CA GLY A 62 -5.83 24.27 -19.87
C GLY A 62 -6.23 24.41 -18.40
N GLU A 63 -6.69 23.33 -17.76
CA GLU A 63 -7.24 23.32 -16.40
C GLU A 63 -6.19 22.98 -15.32
N LEU A 64 -4.90 22.97 -15.67
CA LEU A 64 -3.78 22.71 -14.74
C LEU A 64 -3.19 24.01 -14.19
N PRO A 65 -3.61 24.47 -13.00
CA PRO A 65 -2.95 25.59 -12.36
C PRO A 65 -1.52 25.21 -11.91
N PRO A 66 -0.61 26.20 -11.79
CA PRO A 66 0.70 25.99 -11.21
C PRO A 66 0.57 25.47 -9.77
N GLY A 67 1.27 24.38 -9.45
CA GLY A 67 1.21 23.70 -8.15
C GLY A 67 0.30 22.48 -8.08
N TRP A 68 -0.30 22.05 -9.21
CA TRP A 68 -1.17 20.87 -9.28
C TRP A 68 -0.56 19.58 -8.70
N TYR A 69 0.76 19.43 -8.82
CA TYR A 69 1.51 18.27 -8.35
C TYR A 69 1.52 18.14 -6.82
N TRP A 70 1.33 19.23 -6.06
CA TRP A 70 1.21 19.20 -4.60
C TRP A 70 -0.19 18.81 -4.11
N GLN A 71 -1.23 19.00 -4.94
CA GLN A 71 -2.63 18.76 -4.56
C GLN A 71 -3.41 18.00 -5.65
N PRO A 72 -2.91 16.86 -6.14
CA PRO A 72 -3.50 16.16 -7.28
C PRO A 72 -4.95 15.72 -7.01
N LEU A 73 -5.26 15.36 -5.76
CA LEU A 73 -6.59 14.94 -5.32
C LEU A 73 -7.65 16.04 -5.43
N ARG A 74 -7.26 17.33 -5.33
CA ARG A 74 -8.18 18.47 -5.46
C ARG A 74 -8.68 18.65 -6.89
N PHE A 75 -7.88 18.22 -7.86
CA PHE A 75 -8.18 18.30 -9.29
C PHE A 75 -8.92 17.06 -9.80
N ASN A 76 -9.09 16.01 -8.97
CA ASN A 76 -9.95 14.88 -9.31
C ASN A 76 -11.43 15.25 -9.47
N ALA A 77 -11.86 16.40 -8.94
CA ALA A 77 -13.23 16.90 -9.14
C ALA A 77 -13.46 17.46 -10.56
N LEU A 78 -12.38 17.80 -11.29
CA LEU A 78 -12.43 18.28 -12.68
C LEU A 78 -12.44 17.12 -13.70
N LEU A 79 -12.16 15.90 -13.26
CA LEU A 79 -12.24 14.70 -14.11
C LEU A 79 -13.70 14.37 -14.42
N GLY A 80 -14.00 14.17 -15.72
CA GLY A 80 -15.28 13.64 -16.17
C GLY A 80 -15.54 12.26 -15.57
N LYS A 81 -16.82 11.88 -15.37
CA LYS A 81 -17.19 10.62 -14.69
C LYS A 81 -16.55 9.37 -15.31
N ASP A 82 -16.42 9.34 -16.64
CA ASP A 82 -15.85 8.20 -17.38
C ASP A 82 -14.31 8.16 -17.32
N GLU A 83 -13.65 9.32 -17.30
CA GLU A 83 -12.18 9.42 -17.19
C GLU A 83 -11.70 9.21 -15.75
N ARG A 84 -12.52 9.62 -14.78
CA ARG A 84 -12.24 9.48 -13.35
C ARG A 84 -12.05 8.01 -12.95
N ALA A 85 -12.83 7.09 -13.50
CA ALA A 85 -12.72 5.66 -13.16
C ALA A 85 -11.34 5.09 -13.54
N GLY A 86 -10.85 5.42 -14.74
CA GLY A 86 -9.53 4.98 -15.21
C GLY A 86 -8.38 5.58 -14.41
N VAL A 87 -8.44 6.88 -14.11
CA VAL A 87 -7.40 7.57 -13.32
C VAL A 87 -7.42 7.13 -11.85
N MET A 88 -8.60 6.99 -11.25
CA MET A 88 -8.74 6.53 -9.86
C MET A 88 -8.32 5.07 -9.67
N ALA A 89 -8.48 4.20 -10.67
CA ALA A 89 -8.00 2.82 -10.59
C ALA A 89 -6.47 2.77 -10.34
N TRP A 90 -5.69 3.59 -11.06
CA TRP A 90 -4.25 3.71 -10.82
C TRP A 90 -3.91 4.32 -9.46
N CYS A 91 -4.71 5.26 -8.99
CA CYS A 91 -4.59 5.80 -7.63
C CYS A 91 -4.82 4.70 -6.56
N TYR A 92 -5.82 3.84 -6.73
CA TYR A 92 -6.06 2.71 -5.83
C TYR A 92 -4.96 1.66 -5.89
N ILE A 93 -4.44 1.35 -7.07
CA ILE A 93 -3.30 0.42 -7.22
C ILE A 93 -2.06 0.99 -6.52
N GLY A 94 -1.78 2.28 -6.66
CA GLY A 94 -0.70 2.94 -5.92
C GLY A 94 -0.92 2.94 -4.40
N GLY A 95 -2.16 3.15 -3.97
CA GLY A 95 -2.56 3.02 -2.56
C GLY A 95 -2.35 1.60 -2.03
N LEU A 96 -2.66 0.56 -2.81
CA LEU A 96 -2.35 -0.83 -2.46
C LEU A 96 -0.84 -1.05 -2.32
N GLY A 97 -0.04 -0.50 -3.23
CA GLY A 97 1.42 -0.52 -3.11
C GLY A 97 1.92 0.10 -1.80
N PHE A 98 1.34 1.23 -1.39
CA PHE A 98 1.65 1.86 -0.11
C PHE A 98 1.24 1.00 1.09
N VAL A 99 0.07 0.35 1.05
CA VAL A 99 -0.35 -0.58 2.11
C VAL A 99 0.62 -1.76 2.22
N ILE A 100 1.11 -2.29 1.10
CA ILE A 100 2.12 -3.36 1.06
C ILE A 100 3.42 -2.88 1.73
N ILE A 101 3.86 -1.64 1.46
CA ILE A 101 5.02 -1.03 2.13
C ILE A 101 4.79 -0.97 3.66
N CYS A 102 3.62 -0.52 4.11
CA CYS A 102 3.30 -0.47 5.54
C CYS A 102 3.34 -1.87 6.18
N ILE A 103 2.82 -2.90 5.51
CA ILE A 103 2.88 -4.29 5.98
C ILE A 103 4.34 -4.74 6.13
N GLY A 104 5.18 -4.49 5.12
CA GLY A 104 6.60 -4.82 5.18
C GLY A 104 7.34 -4.14 6.34
N LEU A 105 7.07 -2.85 6.58
CA LEU A 105 7.60 -2.09 7.71
C LEU A 105 7.18 -2.67 9.07
N VAL A 106 5.91 -3.06 9.21
CA VAL A 106 5.41 -3.72 10.43
C VAL A 106 6.11 -5.06 10.66
N MET A 107 6.33 -5.84 9.60
CA MET A 107 7.07 -7.11 9.68
C MET A 107 8.53 -6.90 10.11
N MET A 108 9.21 -5.90 9.54
CA MET A 108 10.57 -5.55 9.95
C MET A 108 10.62 -5.10 11.42
N GLY A 109 9.70 -4.24 11.85
CA GLY A 109 9.60 -3.77 13.23
C GLY A 109 9.30 -4.90 14.22
N ALA A 110 8.43 -5.85 13.84
CA ALA A 110 8.15 -7.04 14.63
C ALA A 110 9.38 -7.96 14.72
N GLY A 111 10.14 -8.13 13.63
CA GLY A 111 11.40 -8.88 13.62
C GLY A 111 12.43 -8.31 14.58
N VAL A 112 12.68 -6.99 14.49
CA VAL A 112 13.61 -6.30 15.40
C VAL A 112 13.13 -6.38 16.85
N SER A 113 11.84 -6.19 17.10
CA SER A 113 11.28 -6.29 18.46
C SER A 113 11.46 -7.70 19.02
N MET A 114 11.28 -8.74 18.20
CA MET A 114 11.54 -10.12 18.63
C MET A 114 13.02 -10.40 18.89
N ALA A 115 13.94 -9.85 18.09
CA ALA A 115 15.37 -9.96 18.36
C ALA A 115 15.71 -9.36 19.74
N VAL A 116 15.21 -8.15 20.02
CA VAL A 116 15.38 -7.47 21.30
C VAL A 116 14.78 -8.27 22.47
N ILE A 117 13.54 -8.77 22.33
CA ILE A 117 12.87 -9.56 23.38
C ILE A 117 13.59 -10.88 23.65
N ARG A 118 14.16 -11.50 22.61
CA ARG A 118 14.89 -12.78 22.71
C ARG A 118 16.33 -12.61 23.18
N GLY A 119 16.83 -11.37 23.29
CA GLY A 119 18.16 -11.08 23.80
C GLY A 119 19.29 -11.62 22.90
N VAL A 120 19.03 -11.71 21.59
CA VAL A 120 20.04 -12.06 20.58
C VAL A 120 20.75 -10.80 20.10
#